data_AF-T0ZV78-F1
#
_entry.id   AF-T0ZV78-F1
#
_cell.length_a   1.000
_cell.length_b   1.000
_cell.length_c   1.000
_cell.angle_alpha   90.00
_cell.angle_beta   90.00
_cell.angle_gamma   90.00
#
_symmetry.space_group_name_H-M   'P 1'
#
loop_
_entity.id
_entity.type
_entity.pdbx_description
1 polymer ?
#
loop_
_entity_poly.entity_id
_entity_poly.type
_entity_poly.pdbx_seq_one_letter_code
_entity_poly.pdbx_strand_id
1 'polypeptide(L)'
;MVVAVLQGFAHTITAQFKSLGSNGLIIMPYQSREAALAGRQARLTPDDLIAIRQQVRDIRDVVPVLPMARFSGEVRYGNRSTASSITATTPAFAQGGVQYPAQGRFIVPGDDATRRPVAVIGAAVIKNLGLPAHPEGHYIQMFGGWFKVVGVLNKLGTLLGVLNQDNQIYIPFDTGVSLSGRSTPPDIIIQLQVTRAQDLAQVEARITQVLRRQHHLLPAQEN
;
A
#
# COMPACT_ATOMS: atom_id res chain seq x y z
N MET A 1 -18.43 10.03 -3.93
CA MET A 1 -17.21 9.26 -3.62
C MET A 1 -16.39 10.19 -2.78
N VAL A 2 -16.32 10.00 -1.46
CA VAL A 2 -15.50 10.87 -0.61
C VAL A 2 -14.06 10.43 -0.82
N VAL A 3 -13.19 11.41 -0.84
CA VAL A 3 -11.82 11.23 -0.39
C VAL A 3 -11.89 11.21 1.14
N ALA A 4 -11.76 10.05 1.78
CA ALA A 4 -11.53 10.05 3.21
C ALA A 4 -10.07 10.52 3.42
N VAL A 5 -9.90 11.80 3.75
CA VAL A 5 -8.65 12.32 4.29
C VAL A 5 -8.73 12.17 5.80
N LEU A 6 -7.96 11.23 6.34
CA LEU A 6 -7.87 11.06 7.79
C LEU A 6 -6.97 12.15 8.38
N GLN A 7 -7.54 13.34 8.59
CA GLN A 7 -6.92 14.35 9.44
C GLN A 7 -7.01 13.91 10.90
N GLY A 8 -5.87 13.59 11.51
CA GLY A 8 -5.68 13.70 12.96
C GLY A 8 -6.56 12.86 13.91
N PHE A 9 -7.19 11.75 13.48
CA PHE A 9 -7.88 10.86 14.42
C PHE A 9 -6.89 9.98 15.21
N ALA A 10 -6.56 10.43 16.42
CA ALA A 10 -5.55 9.82 17.30
C ALA A 10 -6.00 8.57 18.08
N HIS A 11 -7.20 8.02 17.87
CA HIS A 11 -7.72 7.00 18.81
C HIS A 11 -7.81 5.55 18.33
N THR A 12 -7.61 5.21 17.04
CA THR A 12 -7.73 3.79 16.63
C THR A 12 -6.86 3.30 15.45
N ILE A 13 -6.00 4.13 14.82
CA ILE A 13 -5.15 3.68 13.69
C ILE A 13 -3.66 3.77 14.05
N THR A 14 -3.14 2.72 14.70
CA THR A 14 -2.03 2.88 15.66
C THR A 14 -0.62 2.52 15.14
N ALA A 15 -0.40 2.28 13.84
CA ALA A 15 0.95 1.98 13.31
C ALA A 15 1.33 2.71 12.01
N GLN A 16 0.51 2.61 10.95
CA GLN A 16 0.78 3.28 9.66
C GLN A 16 0.66 4.81 9.75
N PHE A 17 -0.16 5.32 10.68
CA PHE A 17 -0.25 6.76 10.92
C PHE A 17 0.97 7.28 11.71
N LYS A 18 1.51 6.47 12.64
CA LYS A 18 2.71 6.83 13.40
C LYS A 18 3.93 7.03 12.50
N SER A 19 4.05 6.25 11.43
CA SER A 19 5.16 6.39 10.47
C SER A 19 5.04 7.67 9.62
N LEU A 20 3.81 8.12 9.31
CA LEU A 20 3.61 9.31 8.47
C LEU A 20 3.83 10.65 9.21
N GLY A 21 3.82 10.66 10.54
CA GLY A 21 4.07 11.86 11.35
C GLY A 21 2.92 12.88 11.32
N SER A 22 3.16 14.07 11.90
CA SER A 22 2.15 15.12 12.05
C SER A 22 1.79 15.88 10.77
N ASN A 23 2.50 15.62 9.66
CA ASN A 23 2.28 16.19 8.34
C ASN A 23 1.84 15.14 7.29
N GLY A 24 1.42 13.97 7.75
CA GLY A 24 0.97 12.87 6.91
C GLY A 24 -0.51 12.96 6.54
N LEU A 25 -0.83 12.59 5.30
CA LEU A 25 -2.20 12.36 4.83
C LEU A 25 -2.33 10.94 4.28
N ILE A 26 -3.46 10.30 4.60
CA ILE A 26 -3.88 9.04 4.00
C ILE A 26 -5.17 9.31 3.23
N ILE A 27 -5.18 8.93 1.97
CA ILE A 27 -6.29 9.04 1.04
C ILE A 27 -6.81 7.63 0.77
N MET A 28 -8.08 7.41 1.07
CA MET A 28 -8.76 6.15 0.81
C MET A 28 -10.07 6.39 0.06
N PRO A 29 -10.52 5.44 -0.78
CA PRO A 29 -11.86 5.47 -1.30
C PRO A 29 -12.88 5.45 -0.16
N TYR A 30 -13.90 6.30 -0.24
CA TYR A 30 -15.07 6.20 0.61
C TYR A 30 -16.29 5.88 -0.22
N GLN A 31 -17.05 4.93 0.30
CA GLN A 31 -18.32 4.50 -0.25
C GLN A 31 -19.41 4.80 0.77
N SER A 32 -20.39 5.64 0.40
CA SER A 32 -21.57 5.82 1.24
C SER A 32 -22.41 4.54 1.25
N ARG A 33 -23.22 4.37 2.30
CA ARG A 33 -24.11 3.20 2.42
C ARG A 33 -25.10 3.15 1.26
N GLU A 34 -25.61 4.29 0.82
CA GLU A 34 -26.53 4.44 -0.31
C GLU A 34 -25.84 4.04 -1.62
N ALA A 35 -24.60 4.46 -1.83
CA ALA A 35 -23.83 4.08 -3.01
C ALA A 35 -23.54 2.57 -3.04
N ALA A 36 -23.24 1.98 -1.88
CA ALA A 36 -23.05 0.53 -1.75
C ALA A 36 -24.34 -0.25 -2.06
N LEU A 37 -25.49 0.19 -1.55
CA LEU A 37 -26.80 -0.41 -1.83
C LEU A 37 -27.18 -0.27 -3.32
N ALA A 38 -26.74 0.79 -3.99
CA ALA A 38 -26.92 0.99 -5.42
C ALA A 38 -25.90 0.20 -6.29
N GLY A 39 -25.08 -0.65 -5.70
CA GLY A 39 -24.07 -1.45 -6.42
C GLY A 39 -22.89 -0.66 -6.97
N ARG A 40 -22.75 0.62 -6.60
CA ARG A 40 -21.62 1.47 -7.03
C ARG A 40 -20.45 1.25 -6.11
N GLN A 41 -19.28 0.88 -6.65
CA GLN A 41 -18.08 0.71 -5.84
C GLN A 41 -17.16 1.92 -5.95
N ALA A 42 -16.86 2.54 -4.82
CA ALA A 42 -15.85 3.59 -4.79
C ALA A 42 -14.46 2.98 -4.86
N ARG A 43 -13.59 3.57 -5.69
CA ARG A 43 -12.22 3.11 -5.89
C ARG A 43 -11.30 4.29 -6.09
N LEU A 44 -10.08 4.15 -5.61
CA LEU A 44 -8.98 5.03 -5.96
C LEU A 44 -8.07 4.26 -6.92
N THR A 45 -7.69 4.86 -8.03
CA THR A 45 -7.01 4.19 -9.14
C THR A 45 -5.58 4.72 -9.36
N PRO A 46 -4.74 4.02 -10.14
CA PRO A 46 -3.44 4.55 -10.53
C PRO A 46 -3.52 5.88 -11.30
N ASP A 47 -4.61 6.14 -12.03
CA ASP A 47 -4.82 7.42 -12.72
C ASP A 47 -5.05 8.57 -11.74
N ASP A 48 -5.72 8.31 -10.62
CA ASP A 48 -5.86 9.26 -9.52
C ASP A 48 -4.52 9.63 -8.89
N LEU A 49 -3.65 8.63 -8.69
CA LEU A 49 -2.28 8.83 -8.21
C LEU A 49 -1.49 9.74 -9.17
N ILE A 50 -1.60 9.50 -10.48
CA ILE A 50 -0.95 10.32 -11.51
C ILE A 50 -1.49 11.76 -11.45
N ALA A 51 -2.81 11.93 -11.37
CA ALA A 51 -3.45 13.24 -11.30
C ALA A 51 -3.00 14.03 -10.07
N ILE A 52 -2.93 13.39 -8.89
CA ILE A 52 -2.43 14.03 -7.66
C ILE A 52 -0.98 14.47 -7.86
N ARG A 53 -0.10 13.60 -8.35
CA ARG A 53 1.32 13.90 -8.56
C ARG A 53 1.54 15.07 -9.53
N GLN A 54 0.68 15.23 -10.53
CA GLN A 54 0.81 16.27 -11.55
C GLN A 54 0.17 17.61 -11.14
N GLN A 55 -0.91 17.58 -10.36
CA GLN A 55 -1.78 18.76 -10.17
C GLN A 55 -1.70 19.34 -8.75
N VAL A 56 -1.21 18.57 -7.77
CA VAL A 56 -1.09 19.01 -6.37
C VAL A 56 0.36 19.39 -6.08
N ARG A 57 0.56 20.61 -5.57
CA ARG A 57 1.88 21.10 -5.14
C ARG A 57 2.04 20.93 -3.63
N ASP A 58 3.25 21.22 -3.13
CA ASP A 58 3.59 21.23 -1.70
C ASP A 58 3.53 19.84 -1.02
N ILE A 59 3.57 18.77 -1.82
CA ILE A 59 3.71 17.37 -1.39
C ILE A 59 5.17 16.92 -1.59
N ARG A 60 5.73 16.19 -0.62
CA ARG A 60 7.10 15.64 -0.70
C ARG A 60 7.11 14.23 -1.26
N ASP A 61 6.34 13.36 -0.63
CA ASP A 61 6.28 11.94 -0.97
C ASP A 61 4.84 11.55 -1.27
N VAL A 62 4.63 10.79 -2.34
CA VAL A 62 3.33 10.21 -2.69
C VAL A 62 3.53 8.73 -2.96
N VAL A 63 3.09 7.93 -1.99
CA VAL A 63 3.34 6.50 -1.93
C VAL A 63 2.02 5.76 -2.13
N PRO A 64 1.84 5.05 -3.25
CA PRO A 64 0.69 4.18 -3.41
C PRO A 64 0.89 2.88 -2.64
N VAL A 65 -0.20 2.39 -2.08
CA VAL A 65 -0.29 1.12 -1.35
C VAL A 65 -1.46 0.36 -1.95
N LEU A 66 -1.19 -0.78 -2.54
CA LEU A 66 -2.21 -1.67 -3.11
C LEU A 66 -2.27 -2.94 -2.26
N PRO A 67 -3.26 -3.07 -1.36
CA PRO A 67 -3.51 -4.31 -0.64
C PRO A 67 -3.99 -5.40 -1.61
N MET A 68 -3.22 -6.47 -1.76
CA MET A 68 -3.56 -7.60 -2.63
C MET A 68 -4.45 -8.58 -1.84
N ALA A 69 -5.68 -8.14 -1.52
CA ALA A 69 -6.38 -8.59 -0.30
C ALA A 69 -7.51 -9.61 -0.44
N ARG A 70 -7.98 -10.03 -1.63
CA ARG A 70 -9.20 -10.87 -1.67
C ARG A 70 -8.91 -12.37 -1.58
N PHE A 71 -8.50 -12.77 -0.37
CA PHE A 71 -8.20 -14.10 0.18
C PHE A 71 -6.75 -14.54 0.02
N SER A 72 -6.05 -14.63 1.16
CA SER A 72 -4.96 -15.58 1.43
C SER A 72 -4.24 -16.07 0.16
N GLY A 73 -3.47 -15.20 -0.49
CA GLY A 73 -2.59 -15.66 -1.55
C GLY A 73 -1.76 -16.77 -0.94
N GLU A 74 -1.99 -18.01 -1.37
CA GLU A 74 -1.25 -19.15 -0.86
C GLU A 74 0.20 -18.90 -1.27
N VAL A 75 0.99 -18.43 -0.32
CA VAL A 75 2.42 -18.28 -0.54
C VAL A 75 2.99 -19.67 -0.33
N ARG A 76 3.73 -20.18 -1.30
CA ARG A 76 4.28 -21.53 -1.24
C ARG A 76 5.80 -21.51 -1.33
N TYR A 77 6.41 -22.44 -0.62
CA TYR A 77 7.81 -22.78 -0.72
C TYR A 77 7.96 -24.28 -0.54
N GLY A 78 8.40 -24.98 -1.61
CA GLY A 78 8.44 -26.45 -1.62
C GLY A 78 7.06 -27.05 -1.36
N ASN A 79 6.96 -27.88 -0.32
CA ASN A 79 5.71 -28.53 0.10
C ASN A 79 4.94 -27.77 1.18
N ARG A 80 5.38 -26.56 1.56
CA ARG A 80 4.75 -25.74 2.59
C ARG A 80 4.01 -24.56 2.00
N SER A 81 2.93 -24.16 2.66
CA SER A 81 2.20 -22.96 2.31
C SER A 81 1.70 -22.18 3.52
N THR A 82 1.48 -20.89 3.31
CA THR A 82 0.96 -20.00 4.34
C THR A 82 0.10 -18.90 3.74
N ALA A 83 -0.83 -18.37 4.53
CA ALA A 83 -1.54 -17.15 4.21
C ALA A 83 -0.75 -15.96 4.75
N SER A 84 -0.34 -15.06 3.87
CA SER A 84 0.34 -13.81 4.23
C SER A 84 -0.37 -12.61 3.65
N SER A 85 -0.24 -11.45 4.32
CA SER A 85 -0.72 -10.20 3.78
C SER A 85 0.28 -9.71 2.74
N ILE A 86 -0.18 -9.53 1.50
CA ILE A 86 0.65 -9.08 0.38
C ILE A 86 0.24 -7.65 0.05
N THR A 87 1.22 -6.76 -0.02
CA THR A 87 1.02 -5.35 -0.36
C THR A 87 1.95 -4.97 -1.49
N ALA A 88 1.42 -4.37 -2.56
CA ALA A 88 2.23 -3.80 -3.63
C ALA A 88 2.46 -2.30 -3.37
N THR A 89 3.71 -1.86 -3.42
CA THR A 89 4.09 -0.48 -3.11
C THR A 89 5.42 -0.09 -3.76
N THR A 90 5.84 1.15 -3.55
CA THR A 90 7.04 1.74 -4.18
C THR A 90 8.22 1.78 -3.21
N PRO A 91 9.45 2.01 -3.69
CA PRO A 91 10.63 2.17 -2.82
C PRO A 91 10.47 3.22 -1.72
N ALA A 92 9.70 4.28 -1.98
CA ALA A 92 9.45 5.36 -1.04
C ALA A 92 8.68 4.90 0.23
N PHE A 93 8.01 3.75 0.18
CA PHE A 93 7.31 3.20 1.34
C PHE A 93 8.23 2.90 2.53
N ALA A 94 9.47 2.43 2.26
CA ALA A 94 10.45 2.20 3.33
C ALA A 94 10.96 3.50 3.96
N GLN A 95 10.96 4.61 3.20
CA GLN A 95 11.45 5.91 3.67
C GLN A 95 10.52 6.56 4.70
N GLY A 96 9.22 6.22 4.66
CA GLY A 96 8.22 6.63 5.64
C GLY A 96 8.44 6.08 7.05
N GLY A 97 9.45 5.23 7.26
CA GLY A 97 9.88 4.78 8.58
C GLY A 97 9.17 3.50 9.03
N VAL A 98 9.95 2.66 9.71
CA VAL A 98 9.59 1.36 10.33
C VAL A 98 9.83 0.11 9.48
N GLN A 99 9.97 0.19 8.14
CA GLN A 99 10.00 -1.02 7.29
C GLN A 99 11.30 -1.28 6.51
N TYR A 100 12.43 -0.78 7.01
CA TYR A 100 13.71 -1.16 6.41
C TYR A 100 14.00 -2.66 6.64
N PRO A 101 14.59 -3.35 5.65
CA PRO A 101 15.01 -4.73 5.81
C PRO A 101 16.12 -4.89 6.85
N ALA A 102 16.02 -5.92 7.69
CA ALA A 102 17.10 -6.44 8.51
C ALA A 102 18.18 -7.13 7.68
N GLN A 103 17.78 -7.75 6.57
CA GLN A 103 18.67 -8.47 5.66
C GLN A 103 18.31 -8.15 4.20
N GLY A 104 19.30 -8.16 3.31
CA GLY A 104 19.13 -7.84 1.90
C GLY A 104 18.76 -6.37 1.66
N ARG A 105 17.77 -6.13 0.81
CA ARG A 105 17.33 -4.78 0.42
C ARG A 105 15.81 -4.70 0.28
N PHE A 106 15.28 -3.47 0.34
CA PHE A 106 13.89 -3.21 0.01
C PHE A 106 13.71 -3.16 -1.51
N ILE A 107 12.48 -2.90 -1.97
CA ILE A 107 12.17 -2.62 -3.38
C ILE A 107 12.99 -1.40 -3.83
N VAL A 108 13.61 -1.48 -5.01
CA VAL A 108 14.34 -0.36 -5.63
C VAL A 108 13.63 0.15 -6.88
N PRO A 109 13.89 1.39 -7.35
CA PRO A 109 13.18 1.97 -8.49
C PRO A 109 13.21 1.10 -9.76
N GLY A 110 14.33 0.41 -10.01
CA GLY A 110 14.45 -0.50 -11.14
C GLY A 110 13.55 -1.74 -11.06
N ASP A 111 13.20 -2.21 -9.86
CA ASP A 111 12.27 -3.33 -9.70
C ASP A 111 10.85 -2.92 -10.09
N ASP A 112 10.43 -1.73 -9.68
CA ASP A 112 9.10 -1.19 -9.98
C ASP A 112 8.97 -0.88 -11.48
N ALA A 113 9.92 -0.11 -12.03
CA ALA A 113 9.91 0.29 -13.44
C ALA A 113 9.92 -0.90 -14.43
N THR A 114 10.52 -2.02 -14.05
CA THR A 114 10.58 -3.24 -14.89
C THR A 114 9.65 -4.34 -14.42
N ARG A 115 8.77 -4.06 -13.45
CA ARG A 115 7.79 -5.00 -12.87
C ARG A 115 8.42 -6.31 -12.41
N ARG A 116 9.61 -6.25 -11.81
CA ARG A 116 10.35 -7.47 -11.44
C ARG A 116 9.55 -8.28 -10.42
N PRO A 117 9.46 -9.60 -10.60
CA PRO A 117 8.83 -10.47 -9.61
C PRO A 117 9.79 -10.68 -8.44
N VAL A 118 9.89 -9.67 -7.58
CA VAL A 118 10.70 -9.68 -6.35
C VAL A 118 9.81 -9.46 -5.14
N ALA A 119 10.23 -9.99 -3.99
CA ALA A 119 9.49 -9.89 -2.74
C ALA A 119 10.43 -9.53 -1.58
N VAL A 120 9.94 -8.67 -0.69
CA VAL A 120 10.50 -8.43 0.64
C VAL A 120 9.57 -9.07 1.65
N ILE A 121 10.08 -9.93 2.53
CA ILE A 121 9.22 -10.77 3.39
C ILE A 121 9.44 -10.50 4.88
N GLY A 122 8.40 -10.66 5.68
CA GLY A 122 8.47 -10.60 7.13
C GLY A 122 8.96 -11.91 7.78
N ALA A 123 9.38 -11.83 9.04
CA ALA A 123 9.93 -12.96 9.78
C ALA A 123 8.94 -14.13 9.97
N ALA A 124 7.63 -13.86 10.06
CA ALA A 124 6.63 -14.92 10.18
C ALA A 124 6.50 -15.74 8.88
N VAL A 125 6.70 -15.11 7.72
CA VAL A 125 6.67 -15.78 6.41
C VAL A 125 7.81 -16.80 6.33
N ILE A 126 9.01 -16.43 6.78
CA ILE A 126 10.18 -17.32 6.83
C ILE A 126 9.87 -18.55 7.69
N LYS A 127 9.37 -18.33 8.91
CA LYS A 127 9.03 -19.40 9.86
C LYS A 127 7.96 -20.33 9.30
N ASN A 128 6.86 -19.78 8.78
CA ASN A 128 5.71 -20.55 8.32
C ASN A 128 6.06 -21.38 7.08
N LEU A 129 6.87 -20.84 6.17
CA LEU A 129 7.30 -21.53 4.96
C LEU A 129 8.52 -22.43 5.15
N GLY A 130 9.17 -22.39 6.31
CA GLY A 130 10.42 -23.14 6.53
C GLY A 130 11.55 -22.70 5.60
N LEU A 131 11.59 -21.41 5.26
CA LEU A 131 12.68 -20.82 4.49
C LEU A 131 13.98 -20.85 5.32
N PRO A 132 15.17 -20.85 4.67
CA PRO A 132 16.44 -20.75 5.37
C PRO A 132 16.57 -19.39 6.08
N ALA A 133 17.49 -19.31 7.05
CA ALA A 133 17.73 -18.10 7.84
C ALA A 133 18.14 -16.87 6.99
N HIS A 134 18.77 -17.12 5.84
CA HIS A 134 19.10 -16.16 4.80
C HIS A 134 18.30 -16.50 3.53
N PRO A 135 17.03 -16.07 3.45
CA PRO A 135 16.14 -16.44 2.35
C PRO A 135 16.40 -15.67 1.06
N GLU A 136 17.25 -14.65 1.06
CA GLU A 136 17.57 -13.88 -0.14
C GLU A 136 18.09 -14.79 -1.25
N GLY A 137 17.65 -14.53 -2.47
CA GLY A 137 17.97 -15.37 -3.62
C GLY A 137 17.04 -16.57 -3.81
N HIS A 138 16.31 -16.99 -2.78
CA HIS A 138 15.30 -18.05 -2.90
C HIS A 138 14.03 -17.50 -3.54
N TYR A 139 13.20 -18.41 -4.03
CA TYR A 139 11.94 -18.07 -4.69
C TYR A 139 10.75 -18.61 -3.90
N ILE A 140 9.75 -17.77 -3.71
CA ILE A 140 8.43 -18.15 -3.20
C ILE A 140 7.41 -18.07 -4.34
N GLN A 141 6.40 -18.94 -4.31
CA GLN A 141 5.31 -18.88 -5.28
C GLN A 141 4.14 -18.11 -4.71
N MET A 142 3.58 -17.20 -5.50
CA MET A 142 2.33 -16.50 -5.21
C MET A 142 1.73 -15.99 -6.53
N PHE A 143 0.40 -15.88 -6.61
CA PHE A 143 -0.32 -15.48 -7.82
C PHE A 143 0.03 -16.32 -9.08
N GLY A 144 0.37 -17.59 -8.90
CA GLY A 144 0.79 -18.48 -9.99
C GLY A 144 2.20 -18.19 -10.56
N GLY A 145 2.95 -17.26 -9.98
CA GLY A 145 4.30 -16.88 -10.39
C GLY A 145 5.35 -17.09 -9.31
N TRP A 146 6.62 -17.05 -9.71
CA TRP A 146 7.78 -17.14 -8.82
C TRP A 146 8.33 -15.76 -8.51
N PHE A 147 8.50 -15.46 -7.22
CA PHE A 147 9.04 -14.20 -6.73
C PHE A 147 10.35 -14.43 -6.00
N LYS A 148 11.40 -13.74 -6.45
CA LYS A 148 12.70 -13.79 -5.79
C LYS A 148 12.67 -12.99 -4.50
N VAL A 149 13.02 -13.61 -3.38
CA VAL A 149 13.20 -12.90 -2.11
C VAL A 149 14.46 -12.04 -2.22
N VAL A 150 14.31 -10.73 -2.00
CA VAL A 150 15.41 -9.74 -2.08
C VAL A 150 15.74 -9.09 -0.74
N GLY A 151 14.90 -9.28 0.27
CA GLY A 151 15.16 -8.81 1.62
C GLY A 151 14.17 -9.33 2.64
N VAL A 152 14.54 -9.15 3.91
CA VAL A 152 13.75 -9.56 5.08
C VAL A 152 13.50 -8.34 5.95
N LEU A 153 12.25 -8.06 6.27
CA LEU A 153 11.85 -6.92 7.10
C LEU A 153 12.41 -7.04 8.53
N ASN A 154 12.69 -5.89 9.16
CA ASN A 154 12.90 -5.84 10.60
C ASN A 154 11.68 -6.40 11.33
N LYS A 155 11.93 -7.14 12.42
CA LYS A 155 10.87 -7.66 13.27
C LYS A 155 10.24 -6.49 14.02
N LEU A 156 8.96 -6.25 13.75
CA LEU A 156 8.18 -5.22 14.44
C LEU A 156 7.40 -5.80 15.62
N GLY A 157 7.21 -7.12 15.62
CA GLY A 157 6.47 -7.84 16.63
C GLY A 157 4.96 -7.70 16.46
N THR A 158 4.22 -8.32 17.36
CA THR A 158 2.75 -8.29 17.32
C THR A 158 2.23 -7.08 18.06
N LEU A 159 1.55 -6.17 17.36
CA LEU A 159 0.86 -5.06 18.02
C LEU A 159 -0.44 -5.59 18.66
N LEU A 160 -0.60 -5.38 19.96
CA LEU A 160 -1.80 -5.75 20.75
C LEU A 160 -2.21 -7.24 20.69
N GLY A 161 -1.30 -8.15 20.31
CA GLY A 161 -1.60 -9.59 20.24
C GLY A 161 -2.49 -10.02 19.07
N VAL A 162 -3.01 -9.09 18.25
CA VAL A 162 -3.96 -9.38 17.16
C VAL A 162 -3.41 -9.06 15.77
N LEU A 163 -2.52 -8.06 15.65
CA LEU A 163 -1.95 -7.65 14.37
C LEU A 163 -0.51 -8.15 14.24
N ASN A 164 -0.33 -9.29 13.56
CA ASN A 164 0.98 -9.83 13.25
C ASN A 164 1.62 -9.05 12.09
N GLN A 165 2.35 -7.99 12.43
CA GLN A 165 3.08 -7.17 11.47
C GLN A 165 4.24 -7.93 10.80
N ASP A 166 4.62 -9.09 11.35
CA ASP A 166 5.69 -9.93 10.80
C ASP A 166 5.19 -10.89 9.69
N ASN A 167 3.86 -10.98 9.44
CA ASN A 167 3.26 -11.79 8.35
C ASN A 167 2.89 -10.94 7.12
N GLN A 168 3.85 -10.14 6.66
CA GLN A 168 3.72 -9.21 5.54
C GLN A 168 4.68 -9.57 4.41
N ILE A 169 4.26 -9.34 3.18
CA ILE A 169 5.07 -9.44 1.96
C ILE A 169 4.88 -8.16 1.16
N TYR A 170 5.98 -7.53 0.76
CA TYR A 170 5.97 -6.37 -0.12
C TYR A 170 6.50 -6.72 -1.50
N ILE A 171 5.79 -6.29 -2.54
CA ILE A 171 6.18 -6.42 -3.95
C ILE A 171 6.15 -5.04 -4.62
N PRO A 172 6.81 -4.86 -5.79
CA PRO A 172 6.73 -3.60 -6.51
C PRO A 172 5.28 -3.27 -6.91
N PHE A 173 4.93 -1.98 -6.84
CA PHE A 173 3.59 -1.47 -7.11
C PHE A 173 3.13 -1.84 -8.52
N ASP A 174 3.95 -1.60 -9.53
CA ASP A 174 3.61 -1.89 -10.91
C ASP A 174 3.50 -3.40 -11.19
N THR A 175 4.24 -4.22 -10.42
CA THR A 175 4.05 -5.68 -10.42
C THR A 175 2.66 -6.02 -9.87
N GLY A 176 2.26 -5.49 -8.72
CA GLY A 176 0.92 -5.72 -8.15
C GLY A 176 -0.24 -5.23 -9.03
N VAL A 177 -0.08 -4.07 -9.66
CA VAL A 177 -1.04 -3.55 -10.64
C VAL A 177 -1.18 -4.52 -11.82
N SER A 178 -0.07 -5.04 -12.34
CA SER A 178 -0.11 -6.02 -13.44
C SER A 178 -0.80 -7.33 -13.08
N LEU A 179 -0.68 -7.77 -11.82
CA LEU A 179 -1.30 -8.99 -11.31
C LEU A 179 -2.81 -8.83 -11.05
N SER A 180 -3.27 -7.61 -10.79
CA SER A 180 -4.69 -7.32 -10.51
C SER A 180 -5.61 -7.54 -11.72
N GLY A 181 -5.02 -7.71 -12.92
CA GLY A 181 -5.75 -7.96 -14.15
C GLY A 181 -6.45 -6.71 -14.71
N ARG A 182 -6.87 -6.77 -15.98
CA ARG A 182 -7.50 -5.62 -16.68
C ARG A 182 -8.98 -5.41 -16.36
N SER A 183 -9.64 -6.43 -15.81
CA SER A 183 -11.10 -6.44 -15.63
C SER A 183 -11.58 -5.64 -14.42
N THR A 184 -10.68 -5.26 -13.51
CA THR A 184 -11.04 -4.62 -12.24
C THR A 184 -9.96 -3.59 -11.89
N PRO A 185 -10.24 -2.28 -11.98
CA PRO A 185 -9.25 -1.24 -11.64
C PRO A 185 -8.74 -1.46 -10.21
N PRO A 186 -7.41 -1.51 -9.99
CA PRO A 186 -6.88 -1.74 -8.65
C PRO A 186 -7.33 -0.62 -7.74
N ASP A 187 -7.80 -1.01 -6.56
CA ASP A 187 -8.25 -0.09 -5.51
C ASP A 187 -7.08 0.18 -4.58
N ILE A 188 -6.53 1.39 -4.67
CA ILE A 188 -5.30 1.76 -3.97
C ILE A 188 -5.59 2.64 -2.77
N ILE A 189 -4.64 2.70 -1.85
CA ILE A 189 -4.53 3.70 -0.80
C ILE A 189 -3.37 4.60 -1.19
N ILE A 190 -3.50 5.91 -1.03
CA ILE A 190 -2.38 6.84 -1.25
C ILE A 190 -1.97 7.42 0.09
N GLN A 191 -0.71 7.22 0.44
CA GLN A 191 -0.06 7.86 1.58
C GLN A 191 0.80 9.00 1.06
N LEU A 192 0.73 10.17 1.70
CA LEU A 192 1.57 11.29 1.31
C LEU A 192 1.98 12.15 2.49
N GLN A 193 3.06 12.90 2.32
CA GLN A 193 3.52 13.88 3.29
C GLN A 193 3.52 15.28 2.70
N VAL A 194 2.98 16.22 3.47
CA VAL A 194 2.98 17.64 3.11
C VAL A 194 4.31 18.27 3.51
N THR A 195 4.81 19.19 2.69
CA THR A 195 6.10 19.86 2.91
C THR A 195 6.13 20.63 4.23
N ARG A 196 5.02 21.31 4.56
CA ARG A 196 4.83 22.04 5.82
C ARG A 196 3.50 21.63 6.42
N ALA A 197 3.48 21.28 7.71
CA ALA A 197 2.25 20.85 8.39
C ALA A 197 1.11 21.88 8.32
N GLN A 198 1.43 23.17 8.26
CA GLN A 198 0.44 24.25 8.13
C GLN A 198 -0.30 24.25 6.78
N ASP A 199 0.26 23.64 5.74
CA ASP A 199 -0.35 23.59 4.40
C ASP A 199 -1.32 22.42 4.25
N LEU A 200 -1.46 21.57 5.28
CA LEU A 200 -2.17 20.30 5.21
C LEU A 200 -3.64 20.47 4.80
N ALA A 201 -4.36 21.44 5.37
CA ALA A 201 -5.73 21.74 4.97
C ALA A 201 -5.85 22.24 3.51
N GLN A 202 -4.88 23.03 3.05
CA GLN A 202 -4.85 23.52 1.68
C GLN A 202 -4.57 22.39 0.69
N VAL A 203 -3.63 21.51 1.02
CA VAL A 203 -3.27 20.35 0.19
C VAL A 203 -4.42 19.37 0.12
N GLU A 204 -5.10 19.09 1.24
CA GLU A 204 -6.33 18.29 1.25
C GLU A 204 -7.40 18.86 0.31
N ALA A 205 -7.69 20.17 0.40
CA ALA A 205 -8.71 20.79 -0.44
C ALA A 205 -8.38 20.64 -1.94
N ARG A 206 -7.09 20.78 -2.31
CA ARG A 206 -6.62 20.58 -3.69
C ARG A 206 -6.75 19.14 -4.14
N ILE A 207 -6.35 18.17 -3.32
CA ILE A 207 -6.49 16.74 -3.60
C ILE A 207 -7.97 16.40 -3.84
N THR A 208 -8.84 16.86 -2.94
CA THR A 208 -10.29 16.67 -3.05
C THR A 208 -10.81 17.24 -4.36
N GLN A 209 -10.40 18.45 -4.75
CA GLN A 209 -10.81 19.04 -6.03
C GLN A 209 -10.32 18.23 -7.24
N VAL A 210 -9.07 17.78 -7.23
CA VAL A 210 -8.48 16.95 -8.31
C VAL A 210 -9.25 15.64 -8.47
N LEU A 211 -9.50 14.93 -7.36
CA LEU A 211 -10.21 13.67 -7.38
C LEU A 211 -11.68 13.85 -7.77
N ARG A 212 -12.38 14.87 -7.25
CA ARG A 212 -13.76 15.16 -7.66
C ARG A 212 -13.87 15.41 -9.17
N ARG A 213 -12.89 16.09 -9.77
CA ARG A 213 -12.85 16.30 -11.22
C ARG A 213 -12.57 15.01 -11.99
N GLN A 214 -11.60 14.20 -11.54
CA GLN A 214 -11.30 12.89 -12.15
C GLN A 214 -12.52 11.95 -12.14
N HIS A 215 -13.30 12.03 -11.06
CA HIS A 215 -14.49 11.19 -10.86
C HIS A 215 -15.80 11.85 -11.29
N HIS A 216 -15.74 12.97 -12.04
CA HIS A 216 -16.89 13.70 -12.58
C HIS A 216 -17.98 14.05 -11.55
N LEU A 217 -17.58 14.40 -10.32
CA LEU A 217 -18.50 14.76 -9.24
C LEU A 217 -18.92 16.23 -9.31
N LEU A 218 -20.23 16.50 -9.21
CA LEU A 218 -20.80 17.85 -9.23
C LEU A 218 -20.52 18.60 -7.92
N PRO A 219 -20.40 19.94 -7.89
CA PRO A 219 -20.11 20.71 -6.67
C PRO A 219 -21.07 20.46 -5.49
N ALA A 220 -22.35 20.17 -5.77
CA ALA A 220 -23.39 19.94 -4.76
C ALA A 220 -23.50 18.47 -4.31
N GLN A 221 -22.72 17.55 -4.87
CA GLN A 221 -22.66 16.19 -4.34
C GLN A 221 -21.83 16.20 -3.07
N GLU A 222 -22.47 15.87 -1.94
CA GLU A 222 -21.76 15.49 -0.73
C GLU A 222 -20.75 14.40 -1.08
N ASN A 223 -19.62 14.46 -0.40
CA ASN A 223 -18.55 13.52 -0.61
C ASN A 223 -19.11 12.08 -0.45
#